data_AF-A0A7C3SBI2-F1
#
_entry.id   AF-A0A7C3SBI2-F1
#
_cell.length_a   1.000
_cell.length_b   1.000
_cell.length_c   1.000
_cell.angle_alpha   90.00
_cell.angle_beta   90.00
_cell.angle_gamma   90.00
#
_symmetry.space_group_name_H-M   'P 1'
#
loop_
_entity.id
_entity.type
_entity.pdbx_description
1 polymer ?
#
loop_
_entity_poly.entity_id
_entity_poly.type
_entity_poly.pdbx_seq_one_letter_code
_entity_poly.pdbx_strand_id
1 'polypeptide(L)'
;MKTVAEMSVDELRELIRQVVAEQREYFLDEDGWLVFTNEEAYARYLALHPDKMPSELRACFIDENGVKAYYSDYELTEEGLKRLEEGRRQIAEGRFVTLEESRRRRMSREARKKKAV
;
A
#
# COMPACT_ATOMS: atom_id res chain seq x y z
N MET A 1 -11.69 -5.48 39.50
CA MET A 1 -11.07 -4.62 38.46
C MET A 1 -9.84 -4.00 39.10
N LYS A 2 -8.63 -4.32 38.63
CA LYS A 2 -7.40 -3.70 39.16
C LYS A 2 -7.42 -2.21 38.84
N THR A 3 -7.01 -1.38 39.79
CA THR A 3 -6.82 0.06 39.58
C THR A 3 -5.43 0.33 39.00
N VAL A 4 -5.24 1.48 38.35
CA VAL A 4 -3.94 1.86 37.75
C VAL A 4 -2.81 1.88 38.80
N ALA A 5 -3.14 2.19 40.05
CA ALA A 5 -2.19 2.19 41.16
C ALA A 5 -1.69 0.79 41.57
N GLU A 6 -2.42 -0.27 41.18
CA GLU A 6 -2.10 -1.67 41.50
C GLU A 6 -1.41 -2.39 40.31
N MET A 7 -1.17 -1.68 39.21
CA MET A 7 -0.51 -2.22 38.03
C MET A 7 1.00 -2.14 38.16
N SER A 8 1.70 -3.18 37.71
CA SER A 8 3.14 -3.08 37.49
C SER A 8 3.45 -2.16 36.31
N VAL A 9 4.69 -1.68 36.23
CA VAL A 9 5.15 -0.86 35.10
C VAL A 9 5.00 -1.60 33.77
N ASP A 10 5.20 -2.92 33.76
CA ASP A 10 5.04 -3.74 32.55
C ASP A 10 3.56 -3.90 32.16
N GLU A 11 2.66 -4.09 33.14
CA GLU A 11 1.21 -4.13 32.90
C GLU A 11 0.72 -2.78 32.35
N LEU A 12 1.20 -1.66 32.91
CA LEU A 12 0.86 -0.32 32.42
C LEU A 12 1.41 -0.07 31.01
N ARG A 13 2.64 -0.51 30.73
CA ARG A 13 3.27 -0.40 29.42
C ARG A 13 2.49 -1.18 28.36
N GLU A 14 2.00 -2.37 28.70
CA GLU A 14 1.23 -3.19 27.77
C GLU A 14 -0.17 -2.61 27.53
N LEU A 15 -0.82 -2.08 28.57
CA LEU A 15 -2.07 -1.34 28.42
C LEU A 15 -1.90 -0.12 27.51
N ILE A 16 -0.85 0.67 27.72
CA ILE A 16 -0.55 1.84 26.85
C ILE A 16 -0.32 1.38 25.42
N ARG A 17 0.41 0.27 25.19
CA ARG A 17 0.61 -0.28 23.84
C ARG A 17 -0.71 -0.70 23.19
N GLN A 18 -1.59 -1.36 23.93
CA GLN A 18 -2.91 -1.75 23.43
C GLN A 18 -3.75 -0.54 23.07
N VAL A 19 -3.83 0.46 23.95
CA VAL A 19 -4.55 1.71 23.68
C VAL A 19 -3.95 2.44 22.49
N VAL A 20 -2.62 2.53 22.37
CA VAL A 20 -1.95 3.19 21.23
C VAL A 20 -2.16 2.41 19.94
N ALA A 21 -2.19 1.08 20.00
CA ALA A 21 -2.49 0.24 18.83
C ALA A 21 -3.96 0.38 18.40
N GLU A 22 -4.89 0.43 19.36
CA GLU A 22 -6.32 0.65 19.12
C GLU A 22 -6.64 2.07 18.65
N GLN A 23 -5.84 3.07 19.05
CA GLN A 23 -6.03 4.46 18.65
C GLN A 23 -5.14 4.90 17.49
N ARG A 24 -4.30 4.02 16.94
CA ARG A 24 -3.49 4.36 15.77
C ARG A 24 -4.36 4.39 14.53
N GLU A 25 -4.72 5.60 14.13
CA GLU A 25 -5.38 5.90 12.86
C GLU A 25 -4.49 5.56 11.65
N TYR A 26 -3.16 5.61 11.83
CA TYR A 26 -2.19 5.23 10.82
C TYR A 26 -0.82 4.85 11.42
N PHE A 27 0.01 4.18 10.62
CA PHE A 27 1.41 3.90 10.93
C PHE A 27 2.28 3.93 9.67
N LEU A 28 3.60 4.05 9.84
CA LEU A 28 4.56 3.86 8.75
C LEU A 28 4.99 2.40 8.69
N ASP A 29 4.90 1.78 7.51
CA ASP A 29 5.46 0.46 7.28
C ASP A 29 6.97 0.48 7.00
N GLU A 30 7.55 -0.71 6.84
CA GLU A 30 8.99 -0.90 6.59
C GLU A 30 9.46 -0.28 5.26
N ASP A 31 8.55 -0.10 4.30
CA ASP A 31 8.81 0.48 2.98
C ASP A 31 8.56 2.00 2.95
N GLY A 32 8.16 2.58 4.08
CA GLY A 32 7.86 4.00 4.26
C GLY A 32 6.48 4.42 3.75
N TRP A 33 5.52 3.51 3.63
CA TRP A 33 4.12 3.82 3.34
C TRP A 33 3.37 4.20 4.60
N LEU A 34 2.56 5.26 4.51
CA LEU A 34 1.55 5.62 5.48
C LEU A 34 0.35 4.67 5.33
N VAL A 35 0.25 3.74 6.25
CA VAL A 35 -0.82 2.74 6.30
C VAL A 35 -1.93 3.27 7.19
N PHE A 36 -3.11 3.51 6.62
CA PHE A 36 -4.30 3.99 7.33
C PHE A 36 -5.22 2.81 7.68
N THR A 37 -5.87 2.89 8.84
CA THR A 37 -6.81 1.86 9.31
C THR A 37 -8.20 2.00 8.69
N ASN A 38 -8.56 3.19 8.20
CA ASN A 38 -9.80 3.47 7.47
C ASN A 38 -9.69 4.79 6.68
N GLU A 39 -10.63 5.02 5.76
CA GLU A 39 -10.66 6.24 4.93
C GLU A 39 -10.87 7.51 5.76
N GLU A 40 -11.63 7.46 6.86
CA GLU A 40 -11.84 8.64 7.70
C GLU A 40 -10.55 9.12 8.38
N ALA A 41 -9.68 8.21 8.78
CA ALA A 41 -8.35 8.49 9.29
C ALA A 41 -7.47 9.18 8.23
N TYR A 42 -7.54 8.72 6.98
CA TYR A 42 -6.84 9.35 5.86
C TYR A 42 -7.35 10.76 5.58
N ALA A 43 -8.67 10.97 5.56
CA ALA A 43 -9.26 12.29 5.35
C ALA A 43 -8.88 13.28 6.47
N ARG A 44 -8.89 12.83 7.74
CA ARG A 44 -8.42 13.64 8.88
C ARG A 44 -6.94 13.99 8.75
N TYR A 45 -6.11 13.05 8.31
CA TYR A 45 -4.68 13.30 8.08
C TYR A 45 -4.46 14.37 7.02
N LEU A 46 -5.13 14.28 5.88
CA LEU A 46 -5.05 15.29 4.82
C LEU A 46 -5.52 16.68 5.29
N ALA A 47 -6.60 16.74 6.08
CA ALA A 47 -7.10 18.01 6.61
C ALA A 47 -6.08 18.72 7.54
N LEU A 48 -5.23 17.96 8.23
CA LEU A 48 -4.15 18.48 9.07
C LEU A 48 -2.88 18.85 8.29
N HIS A 49 -2.78 18.40 7.03
CA HIS A 49 -1.63 18.62 6.15
C HIS A 49 -2.09 19.28 4.83
N PRO A 50 -2.62 20.52 4.89
CA PRO A 50 -3.16 21.22 3.71
C PRO A 50 -2.09 21.56 2.66
N ASP A 51 -0.82 21.49 3.04
CA ASP A 51 0.35 21.72 2.20
C ASP A 51 0.78 20.48 1.39
N LYS A 52 0.20 19.30 1.65
CA LYS A 52 0.54 18.06 0.97
C LYS A 52 -0.58 17.61 0.03
N MET A 53 -0.21 17.28 -1.20
CA MET A 53 -1.17 16.67 -2.12
C MET A 53 -1.37 15.18 -1.79
N PRO A 54 -2.60 14.64 -1.93
CA PRO A 54 -2.88 13.21 -1.82
C PRO A 54 -1.91 12.33 -2.64
N SER A 55 -1.54 12.77 -3.84
CA SER A 55 -0.59 12.12 -4.76
C SER A 55 0.86 12.09 -4.26
N GLU A 56 1.24 13.02 -3.39
CA GLU A 56 2.58 13.05 -2.79
C GLU A 56 2.67 12.13 -1.57
N LEU A 57 1.52 11.74 -1.03
CA LEU A 57 1.42 10.79 0.06
C LEU A 57 1.52 9.37 -0.47
N ARG A 58 2.60 8.69 -0.08
CA ARG A 58 2.70 7.23 -0.20
C ARG A 58 1.76 6.58 0.82
N ALA A 59 0.46 6.60 0.53
CA ALA A 59 -0.59 6.12 1.41
C ALA A 59 -1.24 4.82 0.90
N CYS A 60 -1.57 3.91 1.83
CA CYS A 60 -2.35 2.72 1.54
C CYS A 60 -3.26 2.34 2.71
N PHE A 61 -4.25 1.50 2.44
CA PHE A 61 -5.15 0.90 3.43
C PHE A 61 -4.90 -0.59 3.48
N ILE A 62 -5.13 -1.21 4.63
CA ILE A 62 -5.19 -2.68 4.73
C ILE A 62 -6.66 -3.06 4.73
N ASP A 63 -7.08 -3.85 3.74
CA ASP A 63 -8.44 -4.38 3.69
C ASP A 63 -8.66 -5.50 4.73
N GLU A 64 -9.91 -5.96 4.85
CA GLU A 64 -10.29 -7.02 5.81
C GLU A 64 -9.53 -8.35 5.61
N ASN A 65 -8.89 -8.54 4.44
CA ASN A 65 -8.10 -9.73 4.11
C ASN A 65 -6.60 -9.52 4.28
N GLY A 66 -6.17 -8.36 4.80
CA GLY A 66 -4.74 -8.04 4.97
C GLY A 66 -4.07 -7.56 3.68
N VAL A 67 -4.82 -7.23 2.62
CA VAL A 67 -4.28 -6.77 1.34
C VAL A 67 -4.11 -5.25 1.37
N LYS A 68 -2.94 -4.77 0.94
CA LYS A 68 -2.68 -3.34 0.78
C LYS A 68 -3.43 -2.79 -0.45
N ALA A 69 -4.40 -1.92 -0.21
CA ALA A 69 -5.06 -1.11 -1.22
C ALA A 69 -4.37 0.26 -1.29
N TYR A 70 -3.79 0.59 -2.44
CA TYR A 70 -3.07 1.85 -2.64
C TYR A 70 -4.04 2.92 -3.12
N TYR A 71 -4.05 4.07 -2.44
CA TYR A 71 -4.75 5.24 -2.96
C TYR A 71 -3.84 5.88 -4.01
N SER A 72 -4.34 6.00 -5.24
CA SER A 72 -3.77 6.94 -6.19
C SER A 72 -4.90 7.76 -6.77
N ASP A 73 -4.88 9.06 -6.51
CA ASP A 73 -5.52 10.11 -7.30
C ASP A 73 -4.92 10.23 -8.71
N TYR A 74 -4.34 9.14 -9.23
CA TYR A 74 -3.66 9.09 -10.51
C TYR A 74 -4.69 9.21 -11.64
N GLU A 75 -4.89 10.44 -12.09
CA GLU A 75 -5.50 10.69 -13.39
C GLU A 75 -4.51 10.28 -14.49
N LEU A 76 -4.98 9.45 -15.42
CA LEU A 76 -4.17 9.03 -16.56
C LEU A 76 -3.79 10.27 -17.38
N THR A 77 -2.48 10.54 -17.47
CA THR A 77 -1.97 11.51 -18.45
C THR A 77 -2.37 11.11 -19.86
N GLU A 78 -2.39 12.06 -20.82
CA GLU A 78 -2.70 11.75 -22.22
C GLU A 78 -1.83 10.62 -22.79
N GLU A 79 -0.56 10.56 -22.38
CA GLU A 79 0.36 9.49 -22.77
C GLU A 79 0.01 8.15 -22.10
N GLY A 80 -0.49 8.18 -20.86
CA GLY A 80 -1.07 7.01 -20.19
C GLY A 80 -2.30 6.47 -20.91
N LEU A 81 -3.21 7.36 -21.35
CA LEU A 81 -4.38 6.99 -22.14
C LEU A 81 -3.98 6.36 -23.48
N LYS A 82 -3.04 6.95 -24.22
CA LYS A 82 -2.53 6.39 -25.48
C LYS A 82 -1.93 5.00 -25.29
N ARG A 83 -1.15 4.79 -24.22
CA ARG A 83 -0.59 3.46 -23.88
C ARG A 83 -1.67 2.44 -23.54
N LEU A 84 -2.73 2.87 -22.86
CA LEU A 84 -3.86 2.02 -22.52
C LEU A 84 -4.66 1.60 -23.76
N GLU A 85 -4.94 2.55 -24.67
CA GLU A 85 -5.59 2.27 -25.95
C GLU A 85 -4.77 1.33 -26.83
N GLU A 86 -3.45 1.56 -26.91
CA GLU A 86 -2.54 0.67 -27.63
C GLU A 86 -2.56 -0.74 -27.05
N GLY A 87 -2.54 -0.87 -25.72
CA GLY A 87 -2.65 -2.16 -25.05
C GLY A 87 -3.96 -2.87 -25.36
N ARG A 88 -5.09 -2.14 -25.37
CA ARG A 88 -6.40 -2.69 -25.76
C ARG A 88 -6.40 -3.18 -27.21
N ARG A 89 -5.79 -2.42 -28.12
CA ARG A 89 -5.65 -2.82 -29.54
C ARG A 89 -4.82 -4.09 -29.67
N GLN A 90 -3.68 -4.17 -28.99
CA GLN A 90 -2.82 -5.36 -29.01
C GLN A 90 -3.54 -6.60 -28.48
N ILE A 91 -4.35 -6.45 -27.42
CA ILE A 91 -5.18 -7.55 -26.91
C ILE A 91 -6.20 -8.00 -27.96
N ALA A 92 -6.91 -7.07 -28.60
CA ALA A 92 -7.90 -7.38 -29.62
C ALA A 92 -7.29 -8.10 -30.85
N GLU A 93 -6.06 -7.77 -31.20
CA GLU A 93 -5.30 -8.40 -32.29
C GLU A 93 -4.63 -9.72 -31.85
N GLY A 94 -4.85 -10.19 -30.63
CA GLY A 94 -4.22 -11.40 -30.08
C GLY A 94 -2.73 -11.24 -29.76
N ARG A 95 -2.19 -10.02 -29.82
CA ARG A 95 -0.81 -9.66 -29.51
C ARG A 95 -0.63 -9.36 -28.01
N PHE A 96 -1.05 -10.30 -27.16
CA PHE A 96 -0.86 -10.23 -25.72
C PHE A 96 -0.17 -11.49 -25.19
N VAL A 97 0.34 -11.41 -23.96
CA VAL A 97 0.83 -12.57 -23.22
C VAL A 97 0.05 -12.67 -21.93
N THR A 98 -0.24 -13.89 -21.50
CA THR A 98 -0.90 -14.07 -20.21
C THR A 98 0.05 -13.67 -19.07
N LEU A 99 -0.52 -13.36 -17.91
CA LEU A 99 0.27 -13.08 -16.72
C LEU A 99 1.21 -14.25 -16.37
N GLU A 100 0.74 -15.47 -16.57
CA GLU A 100 1.51 -16.69 -16.34
C GLU A 100 2.70 -16.82 -17.30
N GLU A 101 2.50 -16.55 -18.59
CA GLU A 101 3.57 -16.52 -19.58
C GLU A 101 4.59 -15.41 -19.31
N SER A 102 4.12 -14.23 -18.93
CA SER A 102 4.97 -13.10 -18.54
C SER A 102 5.86 -13.47 -17.35
N ARG A 103 5.29 -14.09 -16.31
CA ARG A 103 6.03 -14.62 -15.14
C ARG A 103 7.05 -15.67 -15.55
N ARG A 104 6.67 -16.65 -16.40
CA ARG A 104 7.58 -17.69 -16.89
C ARG A 104 8.77 -17.10 -17.68
N ARG A 105 8.52 -16.10 -18.52
CA ARG A 105 9.58 -15.40 -19.29
C ARG A 105 10.53 -14.64 -18.39
N ARG A 106 10.02 -13.97 -17.35
CA ARG A 106 10.84 -13.23 -16.38
C ARG A 106 11.75 -14.17 -15.58
N MET A 107 11.20 -15.25 -15.03
CA MET A 107 11.97 -16.29 -14.32
C MET A 107 13.05 -16.91 -15.22
N SER A 108 12.73 -17.15 -16.49
CA SER A 108 13.69 -17.69 -17.47
C SER A 108 14.82 -16.72 -17.80
N ARG A 109 14.55 -15.41 -17.87
CA ARG A 109 15.56 -14.36 -18.08
C ARG A 109 16.47 -14.21 -16.87
N GLU A 110 15.91 -14.24 -15.66
CA GLU A 110 16.67 -14.17 -14.41
C GLU A 110 17.57 -15.39 -14.24
N ALA A 111 17.09 -16.59 -14.58
CA ALA A 111 17.91 -17.81 -14.58
C ALA A 111 19.06 -17.77 -15.61
N ARG A 112 18.83 -17.19 -16.80
CA ARG A 112 19.89 -17.00 -17.81
C ARG A 112 20.94 -15.98 -17.37
N LYS A 113 20.53 -14.89 -16.72
CA LYS A 113 21.47 -13.91 -16.13
C LYS A 113 22.34 -14.54 -15.04
N LYS A 114 21.78 -15.40 -14.18
CA LYS A 114 22.53 -16.11 -13.13
C LYS A 114 23.52 -17.16 -13.65
N LYS A 115 23.33 -17.68 -14.87
CA LYS A 115 24.27 -18.63 -15.52
C LYS A 115 25.38 -17.95 -16.32
N ALA A 116 25.28 -16.65 -16.54
CA ALA A 116 26.24 -15.86 -17.29
C ALA A 116 27.24 -15.10 -16.39
N VAL A 117 27.21 -15.38 -15.08
CA VAL A 117 28.11 -14.88 -14.04
C VAL A 117 28.92 -16.05 -13.50
#